data_AF-A0A848FGN3-F1
#
_entry.id   AF-A0A848FGN3-F1
#
_cell.length_a   1.000
_cell.length_b   1.000
_cell.length_c   1.000
_cell.angle_alpha   90.00
_cell.angle_beta   90.00
_cell.angle_gamma   90.00
#
_symmetry.space_group_name_H-M   'P 1'
#
loop_
_entity.id
_entity.type
_entity.pdbx_description
1 polymer ?
#
loop_
_entity_poly.entity_id
_entity_poly.type
_entity_poly.pdbx_seq_one_letter_code
_entity_poly.pdbx_strand_id
1 'polypeptide(L)'
;MLITVQIMDEAGEVVAQAHTEINPTNLILVQRSREALAREKGARWTMGALPFFGKMFKESYGVEGKEDDADKAMIQMAGSAWLYDHVYCGLTEQQFIDSDLVFKIYPDAAVVCTRNQVS
;
A
#
# COMPACT_ATOMS: atom_id res chain seq x y z
N MET A 1 -10.72 -2.59 7.28
CA MET A 1 -9.77 -3.17 6.32
C MET A 1 -8.44 -3.34 7.04
N LEU A 2 -7.92 -4.56 7.04
CA LEU A 2 -6.60 -4.88 7.53
C LEU A 2 -5.57 -4.66 6.41
N ILE A 3 -4.49 -3.98 6.73
CA ILE A 3 -3.30 -3.91 5.90
C ILE A 3 -2.22 -4.75 6.57
N THR A 4 -1.68 -5.71 5.83
CA THR A 4 -0.50 -6.47 6.24
C THR A 4 0.67 -6.09 5.35
N VAL A 5 1.81 -5.81 5.95
CA VAL A 5 3.08 -5.65 5.22
C VAL A 5 4.03 -6.74 5.65
N GLN A 6 4.59 -7.45 4.67
CA GLN A 6 5.57 -8.52 4.85
C GLN A 6 6.90 -8.07 4.24
N ILE A 7 7.97 -8.16 5.02
CA ILE A 7 9.34 -7.98 4.53
C ILE A 7 9.85 -9.36 4.13
N MET A 8 10.27 -9.48 2.88
CA MET A 8 10.77 -10.71 2.29
C MET A 8 12.31 -10.72 2.29
N ASP A 9 12.91 -11.90 2.41
CA ASP A 9 14.35 -12.10 2.15
C ASP A 9 14.64 -12.48 0.68
N GLU A 10 15.90 -12.80 0.37
CA GLU A 10 16.34 -13.22 -0.97
C GLU A 10 15.80 -14.60 -1.39
N ALA A 11 15.42 -15.44 -0.43
CA ALA A 11 14.78 -16.73 -0.71
C ALA A 11 13.27 -16.58 -0.97
N GLY A 12 12.70 -15.39 -0.73
CA GLY A 12 11.27 -15.13 -0.86
C GLY A 12 10.47 -15.52 0.38
N GLU A 13 11.13 -15.70 1.53
CA GLU A 13 10.52 -16.02 2.81
C GLU A 13 10.23 -14.76 3.64
N VAL A 14 9.21 -14.82 4.48
CA VAL A 14 8.82 -13.68 5.35
C VAL A 14 9.75 -13.61 6.55
N VAL A 15 10.51 -12.52 6.67
CA VAL A 15 11.42 -12.29 7.82
C VAL A 15 10.84 -11.33 8.86
N ALA A 16 9.87 -10.50 8.47
CA ALA A 16 9.14 -9.64 9.39
C ALA A 16 7.76 -9.29 8.83
N GLN A 17 6.83 -8.94 9.73
CA GLN A 17 5.51 -8.48 9.34
C GLN A 17 4.95 -7.40 10.28
N ALA A 18 4.12 -6.53 9.72
CA ALA A 18 3.35 -5.54 10.45
C ALA A 18 1.91 -5.53 9.97
N HIS A 19 1.01 -5.11 10.86
CA HIS A 19 -0.42 -5.03 10.58
C HIS A 19 -0.95 -3.70 11.09
N THR A 20 -1.84 -3.08 10.32
CA THR A 20 -2.58 -1.90 10.76
C THR A 20 -4.00 -1.97 10.21
N GLU A 21 -4.96 -1.48 10.98
CA GLU A 21 -6.35 -1.38 10.55
C GLU A 21 -6.66 0.05 10.12
N ILE A 22 -7.35 0.16 8.98
CA ILE A 22 -7.79 1.45 8.47
C ILE A 22 -9.28 1.44 8.13
N ASN A 23 -9.84 2.65 8.11
CA ASN A 23 -11.14 2.91 7.51
C ASN A 23 -10.97 3.12 5.99
N PRO A 24 -11.39 2.15 5.14
CA PRO A 24 -11.17 2.23 3.70
C PRO A 24 -11.96 3.37 3.05
N THR A 25 -13.13 3.71 3.57
CA THR A 25 -13.96 4.81 3.07
C THR A 25 -13.26 6.16 3.24
N ASN A 26 -12.62 6.39 4.39
CA ASN A 26 -11.85 7.61 4.63
C ASN A 26 -10.61 7.67 3.72
N LEU A 27 -9.93 6.54 3.51
CA LEU A 27 -8.80 6.46 2.58
C LEU A 27 -9.22 6.84 1.15
N ILE A 28 -10.31 6.22 0.65
CA ILE A 28 -10.89 6.52 -0.66
C ILE A 28 -11.20 8.01 -0.80
N LEU A 29 -11.87 8.59 0.20
CA LEU A 29 -12.25 10.01 0.17
C LEU A 29 -11.03 10.92 -0.01
N VAL A 30 -9.94 10.63 0.69
CA VAL A 30 -8.68 11.38 0.56
C VAL A 30 -8.05 11.16 -0.83
N GLN A 31 -7.98 9.92 -1.29
CA GLN A 31 -7.29 9.58 -2.53
C GLN A 31 -8.04 10.02 -3.80
N ARG A 32 -9.37 10.11 -3.77
CA ARG A 32 -10.18 10.69 -4.87
C ARG A 32 -9.69 12.07 -5.28
N SER A 33 -9.26 12.90 -4.33
CA SER A 33 -8.70 14.24 -4.63
C SER A 33 -7.43 14.21 -5.49
N ARG A 34 -6.74 13.06 -5.56
CA ARG A 34 -5.49 12.86 -6.31
C ARG A 34 -5.71 12.22 -7.68
N GLU A 35 -6.94 11.90 -8.05
CA GLU A 35 -7.27 11.23 -9.32
C GLU A 35 -6.89 12.02 -10.56
N ALA A 36 -7.10 13.34 -10.54
CA ALA A 36 -6.73 14.22 -11.64
C ALA A 36 -5.21 14.23 -11.83
N LEU A 37 -4.46 14.37 -10.74
CA LEU A 37 -3.00 14.31 -10.75
C LEU A 37 -2.50 12.94 -11.22
N ALA A 38 -3.11 11.84 -10.76
CA ALA A 38 -2.76 10.51 -11.20
C ALA A 38 -2.89 10.38 -12.72
N ARG A 39 -4.01 10.82 -13.30
CA ARG A 39 -4.24 10.81 -14.76
C ARG A 39 -3.27 11.71 -15.52
N GLU A 40 -2.95 12.89 -14.97
CA GLU A 40 -1.97 13.81 -15.56
C GLU A 40 -0.57 13.18 -15.63
N LYS A 41 -0.12 12.55 -14.54
CA LYS A 41 1.23 11.97 -14.44
C LYS A 41 1.35 10.58 -15.05
N GLY A 42 0.24 9.89 -15.23
CA GLY A 42 0.16 8.57 -15.85
C GLY A 42 0.47 7.40 -14.90
N ALA A 43 0.12 6.20 -15.37
CA ALA A 43 0.13 4.95 -14.61
C ALA A 43 1.48 4.63 -13.96
N ARG A 44 2.59 4.81 -14.69
CA ARG A 44 3.94 4.51 -14.18
C ARG A 44 4.31 5.39 -12.99
N TRP A 45 3.92 6.67 -13.03
CA TRP A 45 4.17 7.59 -11.91
C TRP A 45 3.34 7.20 -10.69
N THR A 46 2.05 6.90 -10.88
CA THR A 46 1.17 6.47 -9.78
C THR A 46 1.66 5.17 -9.12
N MET A 47 2.05 4.17 -9.92
CA MET A 47 2.58 2.91 -9.40
C MET A 47 3.95 3.08 -8.71
N GLY A 48 4.76 4.04 -9.15
CA GLY A 48 6.07 4.34 -8.55
C GLY A 48 6.01 4.78 -7.09
N ALA A 49 4.84 5.21 -6.60
CA ALA A 49 4.63 5.52 -5.20
C ALA A 49 4.74 4.29 -4.28
N LEU A 50 4.36 3.10 -4.75
CA LEU A 50 4.42 1.87 -3.94
C LEU A 50 5.85 1.53 -3.46
N PRO A 51 6.86 1.37 -4.34
CA PRO A 51 8.23 1.11 -3.88
C PRO A 51 8.82 2.26 -3.06
N PHE A 52 8.41 3.51 -3.32
CA PHE A 52 8.83 4.65 -2.49
C PHE A 52 8.35 4.51 -1.04
N PHE A 53 7.06 4.28 -0.83
CA PHE A 53 6.49 4.09 0.51
C PHE A 53 6.94 2.77 1.14
N GLY A 54 7.13 1.70 0.36
CA GLY A 54 7.68 0.43 0.85
C GLY A 54 9.10 0.58 1.40
N LYS A 55 9.95 1.36 0.73
CA LYS A 55 11.28 1.70 1.25
C LYS A 55 11.19 2.45 2.57
N MET A 56 10.34 3.48 2.67
CA MET A 56 10.16 4.23 3.92
C MET A 56 9.66 3.34 5.06
N PHE A 57 8.74 2.42 4.79
CA PHE A 57 8.31 1.44 5.78
C PHE A 57 9.50 0.60 6.28
N LYS A 58 10.32 0.05 5.37
CA LYS A 58 11.49 -0.78 5.72
C LYS A 58 12.52 -0.01 6.55
N GLU A 59 12.67 1.30 6.32
CA GLU A 59 13.60 2.18 7.05
C GLU A 59 13.08 2.64 8.42
N SER A 60 11.78 2.52 8.67
CA SER A 60 11.13 2.94 9.93
C SER A 60 10.69 1.78 10.81
N TYR A 61 10.40 0.62 10.23
CA TYR A 61 9.89 -0.53 10.97
C TYR A 61 10.93 -1.07 11.99
N GLY A 62 10.51 -1.19 13.25
CA GLY A 62 11.35 -1.66 14.34
C GLY A 62 12.39 -0.64 14.84
N VAL A 63 12.34 0.61 14.35
CA VAL A 63 13.21 1.70 14.82
C VAL A 63 12.46 2.51 15.87
N GLU A 64 13.04 2.61 17.07
CA GLU A 64 12.47 3.35 18.19
C GLU A 64 12.16 4.81 17.81
N GLY A 65 10.91 5.23 18.05
CA GLY A 65 10.43 6.59 17.77
C GLY A 65 10.04 6.85 16.32
N LYS A 66 9.97 5.82 15.47
CA LYS A 66 9.53 5.90 14.06
C LYS A 66 8.28 5.08 13.74
N GLU A 67 7.56 4.62 14.77
CA GLU A 67 6.36 3.81 14.63
C GLU A 67 5.30 4.52 13.78
N ASP A 68 5.06 5.82 14.05
CA ASP A 68 4.15 6.66 13.27
C ASP A 68 4.56 6.76 11.79
N ASP A 69 5.85 6.74 11.47
CA ASP A 69 6.33 6.83 10.10
C ASP A 69 6.16 5.50 9.37
N ALA A 70 6.33 4.37 10.06
CA ALA A 70 5.99 3.06 9.53
C ALA A 70 4.49 2.96 9.22
N ASP A 71 3.63 3.37 10.15
CA ASP A 71 2.17 3.35 9.96
C ASP A 71 1.73 4.27 8.82
N LYS A 72 2.27 5.50 8.76
CA LYS A 72 2.01 6.41 7.62
C LYS A 72 2.43 5.77 6.31
N ALA A 73 3.58 5.10 6.25
CA ALA A 73 4.04 4.44 5.03
C ALA A 73 3.07 3.32 4.60
N MET A 74 2.55 2.52 5.54
CA MET A 74 1.53 1.50 5.26
C MET A 74 0.25 2.12 4.66
N ILE A 75 -0.25 3.20 5.27
CA ILE A 75 -1.44 3.91 4.80
C ILE A 75 -1.22 4.53 3.41
N GLN A 76 -0.05 5.11 3.15
CA GLN A 76 0.26 5.68 1.84
C GLN A 76 0.44 4.59 0.76
N MET A 77 0.97 3.40 1.11
CA MET A 77 0.98 2.25 0.20
C MET A 77 -0.44 1.82 -0.18
N ALA A 78 -1.33 1.65 0.81
CA ALA A 78 -2.74 1.34 0.57
C ALA A 78 -3.43 2.36 -0.34
N GLY A 79 -3.20 3.65 -0.06
CA GLY A 79 -3.76 4.74 -0.86
C GLY A 79 -3.23 4.76 -2.29
N SER A 80 -1.94 4.49 -2.48
CA SER A 80 -1.31 4.43 -3.81
C SER A 80 -1.79 3.23 -4.61
N ALA A 81 -1.93 2.06 -3.98
CA ALA A 81 -2.48 0.86 -4.60
C ALA A 81 -3.92 1.10 -5.05
N TRP A 82 -4.77 1.65 -4.17
CA TRP A 82 -6.14 1.99 -4.51
C TRP A 82 -6.21 2.96 -5.69
N LEU A 83 -5.43 4.05 -5.63
CA LEU A 83 -5.46 5.09 -6.67
C LEU A 83 -5.04 4.53 -8.02
N TYR A 84 -4.01 3.68 -8.06
CA TYR A 84 -3.60 3.01 -9.29
C TYR A 84 -4.69 2.07 -9.82
N ASP A 85 -5.16 1.16 -8.98
CA ASP A 85 -6.14 0.14 -9.37
C ASP A 85 -7.47 0.76 -9.82
N HIS A 86 -7.92 1.80 -9.12
CA HIS A 86 -9.16 2.50 -9.42
C HIS A 86 -9.09 3.22 -10.78
N VAL A 87 -7.99 3.96 -11.00
CA VAL A 87 -7.84 4.80 -12.20
C VAL A 87 -7.49 3.99 -13.44
N TYR A 88 -6.68 2.94 -13.31
CA TYR A 88 -6.07 2.25 -14.45
C TYR A 88 -6.49 0.79 -14.62
N CYS A 89 -7.06 0.17 -13.58
CA CYS A 89 -7.42 -1.26 -13.62
C CYS A 89 -8.93 -1.50 -13.43
N GLY A 90 -9.73 -0.44 -13.29
CA GLY A 90 -11.19 -0.55 -13.17
C GLY A 90 -11.68 -1.10 -11.82
N LEU A 91 -10.84 -1.03 -10.77
CA LEU A 91 -11.25 -1.42 -9.43
C LEU A 91 -12.35 -0.48 -8.92
N THR A 92 -13.48 -1.04 -8.52
CA THR A 92 -14.55 -0.26 -7.88
C THR A 92 -14.25 -0.05 -6.40
N GLU A 93 -14.85 0.98 -5.82
CA GLU A 93 -14.68 1.28 -4.39
C GLU A 93 -15.19 0.17 -3.49
N GLN A 94 -16.32 -0.44 -3.85
CA GLN A 94 -16.88 -1.54 -3.07
C GLN A 94 -15.93 -2.75 -3.07
N GLN A 95 -15.36 -3.11 -4.24
CA GLN A 95 -14.35 -4.17 -4.32
C GLN A 95 -13.13 -3.88 -3.45
N PHE A 96 -12.72 -2.62 -3.34
CA PHE A 96 -11.64 -2.23 -2.46
C PHE A 96 -12.05 -2.35 -0.99
N ILE A 97 -13.21 -1.80 -0.60
CA ILE A 97 -13.74 -1.84 0.78
C ILE A 97 -13.87 -3.27 1.29
N ASP A 98 -14.29 -4.20 0.42
CA ASP A 98 -14.47 -5.63 0.73
C ASP A 98 -13.18 -6.45 0.62
N SER A 99 -12.01 -5.79 0.65
CA SER A 99 -10.71 -6.46 0.62
C SER A 99 -9.86 -6.11 1.84
N ASP A 100 -9.03 -7.06 2.24
CA ASP A 100 -7.80 -6.79 3.00
C ASP A 100 -6.60 -6.70 2.04
N LEU A 101 -5.59 -5.95 2.45
CA LEU A 101 -4.40 -5.69 1.63
C LEU A 101 -3.19 -6.42 2.21
N VAL A 102 -2.44 -7.10 1.34
CA VAL A 102 -1.14 -7.68 1.68
C VAL A 102 -0.08 -7.10 0.76
N PHE A 103 0.87 -6.38 1.34
CA PHE A 103 2.05 -5.89 0.65
C PHE A 103 3.24 -6.78 0.98
N LYS A 104 3.96 -7.23 -0.06
CA LYS A 104 5.24 -7.93 0.08
C LYS A 104 6.34 -7.00 -0.42
N ILE A 105 7.30 -6.70 0.44
CA ILE A 105 8.44 -5.84 0.13
C ILE A 105 9.67 -6.73 -0.02
N TYR A 106 10.25 -6.76 -1.22
CA TYR A 106 11.41 -7.57 -1.54
C TYR A 106 12.74 -6.84 -1.26
N PRO A 107 13.88 -7.55 -1.20
CA PRO A 107 15.18 -6.94 -0.93
C PRO A 107 15.58 -5.82 -1.91
N ASP A 108 15.17 -5.93 -3.17
CA ASP A 108 15.38 -4.96 -4.24
C ASP A 108 14.41 -3.75 -4.21
N ALA A 109 13.62 -3.65 -3.13
CA ALA A 109 12.55 -2.68 -2.92
C ALA A 109 11.35 -2.84 -3.87
N ALA A 110 11.25 -3.94 -4.63
CA ALA A 110 10.01 -4.26 -5.32
C ALA A 110 8.88 -4.48 -4.30
N VAL A 111 7.69 -3.99 -4.64
CA VAL A 111 6.50 -4.13 -3.80
C VAL A 111 5.40 -4.80 -4.61
N VAL A 112 4.90 -5.91 -4.08
CA VAL A 112 3.73 -6.61 -4.62
C VAL A 112 2.56 -6.38 -3.70
N CYS A 113 1.46 -5.86 -4.23
CA CYS A 113 0.19 -5.72 -3.52
C CYS A 113 -0.77 -6.84 -3.95
N THR A 114 -1.33 -7.56 -2.98
CA THR A 114 -2.42 -8.51 -3.18
C THR A 114 -3.65 -8.05 -2.41
N ARG A 115 -4.82 -8.20 -3.03
CA ARG A 115 -6.13 -7.94 -2.42
C ARG A 115 -6.79 -9.28 -2.10
N ASN A 116 -7.06 -9.52 -0.84
CA ASN A 116 -7.77 -10.72 -0.37
C ASN A 116 -9.21 -10.33 -0.06
N GLN A 117 -10.18 -10.92 -0.75
CA GLN A 117 -11.59 -10.65 -0.50
C GLN A 117 -11.96 -11.11 0.92
N VAL A 118 -12.69 -10.26 1.64
CA VAL A 118 -13.24 -10.58 2.94
C VAL A 118 -14.66 -11.13 2.71
N SER A 119 -14.87 -12.39 3.07
CA SER A 119 -16.15 -13.11 2.91
C SER A 119 -17.19 -12.70 3.94
#